data_AF-A0A6N6V751-F1
#
_entry.id   AF-A0A6N6V751-F1
#
_cell.length_a   1.000
_cell.length_b   1.000
_cell.length_c   1.000
_cell.angle_alpha   90.00
_cell.angle_beta   90.00
_cell.angle_gamma   90.00
#
_symmetry.space_group_name_H-M   'P 1'
#
loop_
_entity.id
_entity.type
_entity.pdbx_description
1 polymer ?
#
loop_
_entity_poly.entity_id
_entity_poly.type
_entity_poly.pdbx_seq_one_letter_code
_entity_poly.pdbx_strand_id
1 'polypeptide(L)'
;MLNKDYYTYDIEVINNGVTIALLDMHTNQMYMYFHRIKPVYDDEYTVLDYNTFHSIINDGIFIGFNNKHYDKYILSLVKHGYDTDSIKQLSDDIVNNTISKERLFDLPKMNDKHIEYDVKDVVGERISLKQMESYMQLDIVEDEGLLFKDTLTEDELLKVVKYNMYDVRATAKLFMHVYESHFEVSESLVESFNLNDRDVGKSQGSMIDKILTDNYTHKPKDIDKPTLNYNGFDLSSLFDVDNVEELLQMLDKQYVDDTKGNKRQRYYNRNGQIELQTRENGSKIEPNKFKGYTINKHGIHITISKGGAHGCIKGIYKDVTELDIASMYPSLIINSNALGTATQKYNAIREERLTLKHNKLNPKREKALKLVLNTVSGRMDAKFSALYIPNKMLSLRLIGQAVLLKMVELATKQGAKVISVNTDGIYCIGQFDAKPVIDEVKRLFNLDLEEDKYKRVALATTNYAVLQTEDGNVKRRGNLKNF
;
A
#
# COMPACT_ATOMS: atom_id res chain seq x y z
N MET A 1 -13.01 10.77 -10.64
CA MET A 1 -12.43 10.89 -11.98
C MET A 1 -12.04 12.34 -12.17
N LEU A 2 -10.79 12.57 -12.56
CA LEU A 2 -10.30 13.86 -13.02
C LEU A 2 -11.07 14.29 -14.26
N ASN A 3 -11.07 15.59 -14.54
CA ASN A 3 -11.71 16.16 -15.73
C ASN A 3 -10.82 15.98 -16.97
N LYS A 4 -10.59 14.72 -17.36
CA LYS A 4 -9.79 14.25 -18.50
C LYS A 4 -10.39 12.96 -19.05
N ASP A 5 -10.15 12.68 -20.32
CA ASP A 5 -10.57 11.43 -20.94
C ASP A 5 -9.67 10.27 -20.48
N TYR A 6 -10.32 9.15 -20.14
CA TYR A 6 -9.65 7.92 -19.70
C TYR A 6 -9.62 6.90 -20.83
N TYR A 7 -8.43 6.41 -21.15
CA TYR A 7 -8.20 5.39 -22.17
C TYR A 7 -7.47 4.21 -21.54
N THR A 8 -8.06 3.01 -21.60
CA THR A 8 -7.28 1.80 -21.36
C THR A 8 -6.57 1.43 -22.64
N TYR A 9 -5.32 1.00 -22.53
CA TYR A 9 -4.48 0.76 -23.70
C TYR A 9 -3.49 -0.36 -23.49
N ASP A 10 -3.05 -0.92 -24.61
CA ASP A 10 -2.01 -1.95 -24.69
C ASP A 10 -1.31 -1.85 -26.05
N ILE A 11 -0.04 -2.26 -26.10
CA ILE A 11 0.84 -2.07 -27.26
C ILE A 11 1.48 -3.37 -27.69
N GLU A 12 1.25 -3.73 -28.96
CA GLU A 12 1.96 -4.83 -29.60
C GLU A 12 3.04 -4.33 -30.55
N VAL A 13 4.28 -4.72 -30.26
CA VAL A 13 5.44 -4.47 -31.10
C VAL A 13 5.72 -5.72 -31.92
N ILE A 14 5.54 -5.62 -33.23
CA ILE A 14 5.79 -6.67 -34.21
C ILE A 14 6.97 -6.27 -35.11
N ASN A 15 7.58 -7.22 -35.82
CA ASN A 15 8.79 -6.94 -36.60
C ASN A 15 8.62 -5.81 -37.62
N ASN A 16 7.42 -5.63 -38.18
CA ASN A 16 7.15 -4.66 -39.24
C ASN A 16 6.35 -3.42 -38.77
N GLY A 17 6.15 -3.22 -37.45
CA GLY A 17 5.47 -2.03 -36.95
C GLY A 17 4.94 -2.16 -35.52
N VAL A 18 4.05 -1.25 -35.14
CA VAL A 18 3.42 -1.24 -33.83
C VAL A 18 1.92 -1.10 -33.97
N THR A 19 1.16 -1.86 -33.20
CA THR A 19 -0.28 -1.66 -33.03
C THR A 19 -0.57 -1.20 -31.61
N ILE A 20 -1.45 -0.20 -31.48
CA ILE A 20 -1.86 0.35 -30.19
C ILE A 20 -3.38 0.29 -30.14
N ALA A 21 -3.93 -0.49 -29.21
CA ALA A 21 -5.35 -0.51 -28.93
C ALA A 21 -5.67 0.50 -27.83
N LEU A 22 -6.78 1.22 -27.99
CA LEU A 22 -7.26 2.24 -27.07
C LEU A 22 -8.76 2.06 -26.88
N LEU A 23 -9.21 1.82 -25.65
CA LEU A 23 -10.62 1.81 -25.31
C LEU A 23 -10.93 3.06 -24.49
N ASP A 24 -11.79 3.92 -25.05
CA ASP A 24 -12.34 5.08 -24.34
C ASP A 24 -13.31 4.60 -23.27
N MET A 25 -12.99 4.88 -22.01
CA MET A 25 -13.74 4.41 -20.85
C MET A 25 -15.10 5.11 -20.68
N HIS A 26 -15.33 6.24 -21.37
CA HIS A 26 -16.60 6.97 -21.33
C HIS A 26 -17.55 6.47 -22.43
N THR A 27 -17.05 6.34 -23.65
CA THR A 27 -17.88 5.95 -24.80
C THR A 27 -17.92 4.44 -25.04
N ASN A 28 -17.01 3.69 -24.42
CA ASN A 28 -16.75 2.26 -24.68
C ASN A 28 -16.38 1.97 -26.14
N GLN A 29 -15.91 2.99 -26.87
CA GLN A 29 -15.45 2.87 -28.25
C GLN A 29 -14.01 2.36 -28.27
N MET A 30 -13.78 1.31 -29.09
CA MET A 30 -12.44 0.80 -29.37
C MET A 30 -11.82 1.56 -30.54
N TYR A 31 -10.56 1.92 -30.37
CA TYR A 31 -9.73 2.59 -31.36
C TYR A 31 -8.44 1.81 -31.58
N MET A 32 -7.94 1.82 -32.81
CA MET A 32 -6.65 1.24 -33.17
C MET A 32 -5.76 2.30 -33.82
N TYR A 33 -4.50 2.38 -33.42
CA TYR A 33 -3.47 3.13 -34.12
C TYR A 33 -2.39 2.19 -34.65
N PHE A 34 -2.04 2.35 -35.92
CA PHE A 34 -1.04 1.55 -36.62
C PHE A 34 0.16 2.44 -36.94
N HIS A 35 1.28 2.23 -36.23
CA HIS A 35 2.51 2.98 -36.45
C HIS A 35 3.41 2.24 -37.43
N ARG A 36 3.73 2.87 -38.56
CA ARG A 36 4.65 2.36 -39.59
C ARG A 36 4.25 1.01 -40.22
N ILE A 37 2.99 0.61 -40.06
CA ILE A 37 2.41 -0.58 -40.68
C ILE A 37 1.08 -0.22 -41.35
N LYS A 38 0.71 -0.98 -42.40
CA LYS A 38 -0.57 -0.80 -43.09
C LYS A 38 -1.72 -1.16 -42.14
N PRO A 39 -2.73 -0.29 -41.95
CA PRO A 39 -3.90 -0.62 -41.14
C PRO A 39 -4.70 -1.79 -41.71
N VAL A 40 -5.21 -2.63 -40.82
CA VAL A 40 -6.33 -3.53 -41.09
C VAL A 40 -7.61 -2.90 -40.54
N TYR A 41 -8.75 -3.26 -41.11
CA TYR A 41 -10.05 -2.69 -40.78
C TYR A 41 -11.02 -3.80 -40.38
N ASP A 42 -11.85 -3.54 -39.37
CA ASP A 42 -12.89 -4.42 -38.84
C ASP A 42 -13.97 -3.52 -38.19
N ASP A 43 -15.21 -3.98 -38.11
CA ASP A 43 -16.33 -3.22 -37.54
C ASP A 43 -16.22 -3.04 -36.01
N GLU A 44 -15.35 -3.81 -35.34
CA GLU A 44 -15.17 -3.76 -33.88
C GLU A 44 -14.36 -2.54 -33.38
N TYR A 45 -13.67 -1.79 -34.25
CA TYR A 45 -12.85 -0.63 -33.85
C TYR A 45 -12.78 0.47 -34.92
N THR A 46 -12.38 1.67 -34.49
CA THR A 46 -12.09 2.80 -35.39
C THR A 46 -10.58 3.00 -35.52
N VAL A 47 -10.08 3.07 -36.76
CA VAL A 47 -8.66 3.38 -37.01
C VAL A 47 -8.42 4.88 -36.82
N LEU A 48 -7.48 5.23 -35.94
CA LEU A 48 -7.10 6.62 -35.69
C LEU A 48 -6.07 7.10 -36.71
N ASP A 49 -6.26 8.33 -37.20
CA ASP A 49 -5.20 9.04 -37.90
C ASP A 49 -4.15 9.60 -36.92
N TYR A 50 -3.02 10.03 -37.48
CA TYR A 50 -1.90 10.59 -36.72
C TYR A 50 -2.31 11.76 -35.82
N ASN A 51 -3.10 12.70 -36.33
CA ASN A 51 -3.44 13.93 -35.60
C ASN A 51 -4.36 13.63 -34.42
N THR A 52 -5.35 12.76 -34.63
CA THR A 52 -6.32 12.34 -33.62
C THR A 52 -5.63 11.55 -32.53
N PHE A 53 -4.80 10.56 -32.90
CA PHE A 53 -3.98 9.81 -31.95
C PHE A 53 -3.07 10.74 -31.14
N HIS A 54 -2.38 11.68 -31.81
CA HIS A 54 -1.52 12.65 -31.13
C HIS A 54 -2.27 13.58 -30.17
N SER A 55 -3.50 13.98 -30.50
CA SER A 55 -4.35 14.74 -29.59
C SER A 55 -4.67 13.95 -28.32
N ILE A 56 -5.08 12.68 -28.47
CA ILE A 56 -5.44 11.79 -27.37
C ILE A 56 -4.24 11.57 -26.42
N ILE A 57 -3.09 11.15 -26.96
CA ILE A 57 -1.88 10.89 -26.14
C ILE A 57 -1.31 12.15 -25.48
N ASN A 58 -1.71 13.35 -25.92
CA ASN A 58 -1.18 14.60 -25.38
C ASN A 58 -1.90 15.07 -24.10
N ASP A 59 -3.15 14.67 -23.84
CA ASP A 59 -3.94 15.19 -22.70
C ASP A 59 -4.76 14.12 -21.96
N GLY A 60 -4.75 12.87 -22.43
CA GLY A 60 -5.49 11.76 -21.81
C GLY A 60 -4.83 11.12 -20.59
N ILE A 61 -5.64 10.37 -19.83
CA ILE A 61 -5.21 9.43 -18.80
C ILE A 61 -5.14 8.04 -19.41
N PHE A 62 -3.96 7.45 -19.44
CA PHE A 62 -3.67 6.17 -20.06
C PHE A 62 -3.57 5.10 -18.98
N ILE A 63 -4.39 4.07 -19.08
CA ILE A 63 -4.50 2.98 -18.12
C ILE A 63 -3.96 1.72 -18.78
N GLY A 64 -2.80 1.24 -18.33
CA GLY A 64 -2.19 0.01 -18.82
C GLY A 64 -1.99 -1.01 -17.72
N PHE A 65 -1.56 -2.22 -18.12
CA PHE A 65 -1.11 -3.25 -17.21
C PHE A 65 0.40 -3.43 -17.38
N ASN A 66 1.21 -3.09 -16.37
CA ASN A 66 2.68 -3.09 -16.44
C ASN A 66 3.27 -2.03 -17.40
N ASN A 67 2.47 -1.04 -17.81
CA ASN A 67 2.87 0.01 -18.74
C ASN A 67 4.04 0.84 -18.24
N LYS A 68 4.24 0.98 -16.90
CA LYS A 68 5.38 1.71 -16.36
C LYS A 68 6.73 1.08 -16.70
N HIS A 69 6.75 -0.19 -17.06
CA HIS A 69 7.97 -0.93 -17.35
C HIS A 69 8.18 -1.19 -18.84
N TYR A 70 7.15 -1.06 -19.66
CA TYR A 70 7.21 -1.38 -21.09
C TYR A 70 6.52 -0.32 -21.94
N ASP A 71 5.18 -0.29 -21.95
CA ASP A 71 4.36 0.44 -22.90
C ASP A 71 4.63 1.94 -22.93
N LYS A 72 4.84 2.58 -21.77
CA LYS A 72 5.10 4.03 -21.72
C LYS A 72 6.33 4.44 -22.55
N TYR A 73 7.32 3.55 -22.65
CA TYR A 73 8.56 3.82 -23.38
C TYR A 73 8.33 3.66 -24.88
N ILE A 74 7.63 2.60 -25.27
CA ILE A 74 7.23 2.36 -26.66
C ILE A 74 6.31 3.49 -27.15
N LEU A 75 5.29 3.85 -26.37
CA LEU A 75 4.37 4.94 -26.65
C LEU A 75 5.09 6.28 -26.83
N SER A 76 6.12 6.53 -26.01
CA SER A 76 6.94 7.74 -26.15
C SER A 76 7.73 7.76 -27.47
N LEU A 77 8.32 6.64 -27.89
CA LEU A 77 9.00 6.58 -29.19
C LEU A 77 8.02 6.76 -30.37
N VAL A 78 6.85 6.13 -30.30
CA VAL A 78 5.78 6.29 -31.30
C VAL A 78 5.37 7.76 -31.41
N LYS A 79 5.11 8.42 -30.27
CA LYS A 79 4.81 9.85 -30.18
C LYS A 79 5.89 10.73 -30.82
N HIS A 80 7.16 10.36 -30.70
CA HIS A 80 8.26 11.15 -31.24
C HIS A 80 8.66 10.72 -32.66
N GLY A 81 7.88 9.84 -33.30
CA GLY A 81 8.01 9.50 -34.72
C GLY A 81 9.16 8.57 -35.07
N TYR A 82 9.72 7.85 -34.08
CA TYR A 82 10.81 6.90 -34.28
C TYR A 82 10.45 5.80 -35.29
N ASP A 83 11.45 5.27 -35.97
CA ASP A 83 11.32 4.15 -36.91
C ASP A 83 11.08 2.80 -36.21
N THR A 84 10.63 1.82 -36.98
CA THR A 84 10.28 0.48 -36.51
C THR A 84 11.48 -0.25 -35.88
N ASP A 85 12.67 -0.13 -36.48
CA ASP A 85 13.87 -0.83 -36.01
C ASP A 85 14.28 -0.33 -34.62
N SER A 86 14.27 1.00 -34.43
CA SER A 86 14.55 1.63 -33.13
C SER A 86 13.55 1.21 -32.06
N ILE A 87 12.27 1.12 -32.40
CA ILE A 87 11.22 0.68 -31.47
C ILE A 87 11.38 -0.80 -31.14
N LYS A 88 11.61 -1.65 -32.14
CA LYS A 88 11.80 -3.09 -31.97
C LYS A 88 13.03 -3.38 -31.11
N GLN A 89 14.13 -2.69 -31.36
CA GLN A 89 15.34 -2.79 -30.56
C GLN A 89 15.08 -2.44 -29.09
N LEU A 90 14.35 -1.34 -28.83
CA LEU A 90 13.99 -0.96 -27.47
C LEU A 90 13.09 -2.02 -26.80
N SER A 91 12.10 -2.53 -27.52
CA SER A 91 11.22 -3.61 -27.06
C SER A 91 12.04 -4.85 -26.66
N ASP A 92 12.93 -5.31 -27.55
CA ASP A 92 13.80 -6.46 -27.29
C ASP A 92 14.74 -6.21 -26.11
N ASP A 93 15.28 -5.00 -25.99
CA ASP A 93 16.18 -4.67 -24.89
C ASP A 93 15.46 -4.65 -23.53
N ILE A 94 14.18 -4.24 -23.50
CA ILE A 94 13.35 -4.28 -22.29
C ILE A 94 12.98 -5.72 -21.95
N VAL A 95 12.48 -6.50 -22.93
CA VAL A 95 12.04 -7.89 -22.74
C VAL A 95 13.18 -8.79 -22.29
N ASN A 96 14.36 -8.64 -22.90
CA ASN A 96 15.55 -9.40 -22.54
C ASN A 96 16.31 -8.84 -21.34
N ASN A 97 15.81 -7.74 -20.73
CA ASN A 97 16.41 -7.06 -19.58
C ASN A 97 17.89 -6.67 -19.81
N THR A 98 18.22 -6.22 -21.03
CA THR A 98 19.56 -5.74 -21.44
C THR A 98 19.67 -4.22 -21.38
N ILE A 99 18.55 -3.50 -21.28
CA ILE A 99 18.55 -2.04 -21.19
C ILE A 99 19.01 -1.53 -19.81
N SER A 100 19.85 -0.48 -19.80
CA SER A 100 20.25 0.20 -18.57
C SER A 100 19.22 1.21 -18.10
N LYS A 101 19.20 1.51 -16.80
CA LYS A 101 18.31 2.54 -16.23
C LYS A 101 18.62 3.92 -16.80
N GLU A 102 19.91 4.22 -16.97
CA GLU A 102 20.40 5.47 -17.55
C GLU A 102 19.83 5.66 -18.96
N ARG A 103 19.88 4.62 -19.80
CA ARG A 103 19.29 4.67 -21.15
C ARG A 103 17.79 4.89 -21.11
N LEU A 104 17.06 4.27 -20.19
CA LEU A 104 15.61 4.53 -20.01
C LEU A 104 15.31 5.98 -19.55
N PHE A 105 16.22 6.61 -18.79
CA PHE A 105 16.06 8.00 -18.36
C PHE A 105 16.30 9.01 -19.47
N ASP A 106 17.15 8.66 -20.44
CA ASP A 106 17.52 9.49 -21.60
C ASP A 106 16.49 9.43 -22.74
N LEU A 107 15.55 8.48 -22.68
CA LEU A 107 14.46 8.40 -23.64
C LEU A 107 13.59 9.67 -23.61
N PRO A 108 13.02 10.09 -24.76
CA PRO A 108 12.10 11.21 -24.80
C PRO A 108 10.92 10.97 -23.85
N LYS A 109 10.41 12.04 -23.25
CA LYS A 109 9.34 11.96 -22.24
C LYS A 109 8.02 12.41 -22.82
N MET A 110 6.93 11.83 -22.31
CA MET A 110 5.59 12.36 -22.52
C MET A 110 5.51 13.77 -21.93
N ASN A 111 4.58 14.58 -22.44
CA ASN A 111 4.35 15.93 -21.92
C ASN A 111 3.74 15.87 -20.50
N ASP A 112 3.68 17.01 -19.82
CA ASP A 112 3.19 17.09 -18.43
C ASP A 112 1.68 16.87 -18.25
N LYS A 113 0.91 16.90 -19.34
CA LYS A 113 -0.53 16.67 -19.34
C LYS A 113 -0.90 15.20 -19.49
N HIS A 114 -0.04 14.39 -20.08
CA HIS A 114 -0.22 12.95 -20.21
C HIS A 114 -0.03 12.27 -18.85
N ILE A 115 -0.95 11.38 -18.49
CA ILE A 115 -0.97 10.69 -17.20
C ILE A 115 -1.00 9.18 -17.43
N GLU A 116 -0.14 8.46 -16.70
CA GLU A 116 -0.04 7.00 -16.78
C GLU A 116 -0.53 6.37 -15.47
N TYR A 117 -1.56 5.54 -15.58
CA TYR A 117 -2.04 4.63 -14.55
C TYR A 117 -1.57 3.22 -14.88
N ASP A 118 -0.91 2.59 -13.92
CA ASP A 118 -0.46 1.20 -14.04
C ASP A 118 -1.24 0.34 -13.05
N VAL A 119 -2.11 -0.50 -13.59
CA VAL A 119 -2.98 -1.37 -12.78
C VAL A 119 -2.17 -2.44 -12.04
N LYS A 120 -0.99 -2.80 -12.56
CA LYS A 120 -0.12 -3.81 -11.94
C LYS A 120 0.44 -3.36 -10.59
N ASP A 121 0.64 -2.05 -10.40
CA ASP A 121 1.07 -1.48 -9.12
C ASP A 121 0.10 -1.80 -7.97
N VAL A 122 -1.17 -2.08 -8.30
CA VAL A 122 -2.23 -2.34 -7.31
C VAL A 122 -2.38 -3.82 -7.00
N VAL A 123 -2.28 -4.69 -8.01
CA VAL A 123 -2.52 -6.13 -7.84
C VAL A 123 -1.26 -6.91 -7.42
N GLY A 124 -0.07 -6.38 -7.71
CA GLY A 124 1.21 -6.88 -7.21
C GLY A 124 2.16 -7.38 -8.31
N GLU A 125 3.47 -7.26 -8.04
CA GLU A 125 4.54 -7.46 -9.05
C GLU A 125 4.60 -8.86 -9.68
N ARG A 126 4.13 -9.90 -8.97
CA ARG A 126 4.22 -11.31 -9.40
C ARG A 126 2.94 -11.84 -10.05
N ILE A 127 2.02 -10.96 -10.39
CA ILE A 127 0.74 -11.32 -10.99
C ILE A 127 0.74 -10.84 -12.44
N SER A 128 0.40 -11.74 -13.37
CA SER A 128 0.20 -11.42 -14.79
C SER A 128 -1.24 -11.02 -15.08
N LEU A 129 -1.47 -10.38 -16.22
CA LEU A 129 -2.83 -10.07 -16.66
C LEU A 129 -3.64 -11.35 -16.85
N LYS A 130 -3.07 -12.40 -17.45
CA LYS A 130 -3.70 -13.72 -17.61
C LYS A 130 -4.12 -14.37 -16.29
N GLN A 131 -3.33 -14.18 -15.22
CA GLN A 131 -3.74 -14.62 -13.89
C GLN A 131 -4.94 -13.82 -13.35
N MET A 132 -4.97 -12.50 -13.60
CA MET A 132 -6.12 -11.66 -13.23
C MET A 132 -7.36 -11.97 -14.06
N GLU A 133 -7.22 -12.25 -15.36
CA GLU A 133 -8.30 -12.74 -16.22
C GLU A 133 -8.94 -14.00 -15.62
N SER A 134 -8.12 -14.97 -15.20
CA SER A 134 -8.60 -16.18 -14.53
C SER A 134 -9.37 -15.85 -13.24
N TYR A 135 -8.86 -14.96 -12.39
CA TYR A 135 -9.57 -14.51 -11.19
C TYR A 135 -10.88 -13.77 -11.49
N MET A 136 -10.95 -13.07 -12.62
CA MET A 136 -12.14 -12.37 -13.10
C MET A 136 -13.07 -13.28 -13.94
N GLN A 137 -12.76 -14.57 -14.05
CA GLN A 137 -13.48 -15.57 -14.85
C GLN A 137 -13.65 -15.13 -16.32
N LEU A 138 -12.58 -14.56 -16.87
CA LEU A 138 -12.46 -14.26 -18.29
C LEU A 138 -11.80 -15.43 -19.00
N ASP A 139 -12.05 -15.54 -20.32
CA ASP A 139 -11.32 -16.48 -21.17
C ASP A 139 -9.84 -16.09 -21.23
N ILE A 140 -8.98 -17.06 -21.52
CA ILE A 140 -7.56 -16.79 -21.77
C ILE A 140 -7.36 -16.77 -23.28
N VAL A 141 -6.99 -15.61 -23.80
CA VAL A 141 -6.64 -15.41 -25.21
C VAL A 141 -5.13 -15.26 -25.31
N GLU A 142 -4.50 -15.98 -26.24
CA GLU A 142 -3.05 -15.94 -26.51
C GLU A 142 -2.81 -15.45 -27.94
N ASP A 143 -1.61 -14.93 -28.21
CA ASP A 143 -1.21 -14.39 -29.51
C ASP A 143 -0.89 -15.48 -30.55
N GLU A 144 -0.98 -16.76 -30.19
CA GLU A 144 -0.61 -17.92 -31.01
C GLU A 144 0.85 -17.86 -31.51
N GLY A 145 1.73 -17.10 -30.84
CA GLY A 145 3.12 -16.87 -31.26
C GLY A 145 3.28 -15.93 -32.46
N LEU A 146 2.21 -15.22 -32.86
CA LEU A 146 2.22 -14.31 -34.01
C LEU A 146 3.12 -13.09 -33.79
N LEU A 147 3.33 -12.65 -32.54
CA LEU A 147 4.16 -11.48 -32.23
C LEU A 147 5.63 -11.66 -32.64
N PHE A 148 6.11 -12.91 -32.71
CA PHE A 148 7.48 -13.26 -33.08
C PHE A 148 7.66 -13.59 -34.56
N LYS A 149 6.58 -13.57 -35.34
CA LYS A 149 6.62 -13.94 -36.75
C LYS A 149 7.26 -12.81 -37.57
N ASP A 150 8.18 -13.16 -38.48
CA ASP A 150 8.88 -12.20 -39.34
C ASP A 150 7.94 -11.36 -40.20
N THR A 151 6.84 -11.94 -40.67
CA THR A 151 5.85 -11.24 -41.50
C THR A 151 4.48 -11.81 -41.24
N LEU A 152 3.52 -10.92 -41.02
CA LEU A 152 2.11 -11.25 -40.81
C LEU A 152 1.32 -11.00 -42.09
N THR A 153 0.39 -11.89 -42.40
CA THR A 153 -0.69 -11.61 -43.36
C THR A 153 -1.69 -10.61 -42.76
N GLU A 154 -2.60 -10.06 -43.58
CA GLU A 154 -3.66 -9.18 -43.06
C GLU A 154 -4.56 -9.92 -42.05
N ASP A 155 -4.86 -11.19 -42.27
CA ASP A 155 -5.64 -12.03 -41.35
C ASP A 155 -4.89 -12.29 -40.02
N GLU A 156 -3.59 -12.53 -40.09
CA GLU A 156 -2.76 -12.73 -38.89
C GLU A 156 -2.58 -11.43 -38.10
N LEU A 157 -2.41 -10.30 -38.80
CA LEU A 157 -2.40 -8.99 -38.15
C LEU A 157 -3.75 -8.70 -37.48
N LEU A 158 -4.87 -9.07 -38.12
CA LEU A 158 -6.19 -8.94 -37.51
C LEU A 158 -6.32 -9.79 -36.23
N LYS A 159 -5.75 -11.01 -36.20
CA LYS A 159 -5.68 -11.82 -34.97
C LYS A 159 -4.88 -11.13 -33.86
N VAL A 160 -3.72 -10.55 -34.18
CA VAL A 160 -2.91 -9.77 -33.22
C VAL A 160 -3.71 -8.56 -32.70
N VAL A 161 -4.44 -7.87 -33.58
CA VAL A 161 -5.31 -6.76 -33.19
C VAL A 161 -6.42 -7.22 -32.24
N LYS A 162 -7.08 -8.36 -32.51
CA LYS A 162 -8.12 -8.91 -31.62
C LYS A 162 -7.56 -9.36 -30.27
N TYR A 163 -6.35 -9.92 -30.25
CA TYR A 163 -5.62 -10.23 -29.02
C TYR A 163 -5.35 -8.97 -28.19
N ASN A 164 -4.76 -7.93 -28.80
CA ASN A 164 -4.48 -6.65 -28.14
C ASN A 164 -5.78 -6.00 -27.58
N MET A 165 -6.86 -5.97 -28.38
CA MET A 165 -8.17 -5.49 -27.94
C MET A 165 -8.73 -6.27 -26.73
N TYR A 166 -8.45 -7.58 -26.65
CA TYR A 166 -8.86 -8.40 -25.52
C TYR A 166 -8.13 -7.98 -24.23
N ASP A 167 -6.82 -7.80 -24.31
CA ASP A 167 -5.98 -7.38 -23.17
C ASP A 167 -6.36 -5.98 -22.68
N VAL A 168 -6.70 -5.05 -23.59
CA VAL A 168 -7.26 -3.73 -23.24
C VAL A 168 -8.59 -3.86 -22.48
N ARG A 169 -9.51 -4.71 -22.94
CA ARG A 169 -10.80 -4.93 -22.27
C ARG A 169 -10.62 -5.60 -20.89
N ALA A 170 -9.71 -6.55 -20.78
CA ALA A 170 -9.37 -7.19 -19.51
C ALA A 170 -8.78 -6.17 -18.52
N THR A 171 -7.87 -5.31 -19.00
CA THR A 171 -7.29 -4.20 -18.23
C THR A 171 -8.35 -3.21 -17.77
N ALA A 172 -9.30 -2.86 -18.63
CA ALA A 172 -10.44 -1.99 -18.28
C ALA A 172 -11.31 -2.58 -17.17
N LYS A 173 -11.66 -3.87 -17.27
CA LYS A 173 -12.44 -4.57 -16.24
C LYS A 173 -11.69 -4.58 -14.90
N LEU A 174 -10.38 -4.84 -14.94
CA LEU A 174 -9.55 -4.86 -13.74
C LEU A 174 -9.43 -3.46 -13.12
N PHE A 175 -9.19 -2.43 -13.93
CA PHE A 175 -9.12 -1.05 -13.49
C PHE A 175 -10.38 -0.65 -12.73
N MET A 176 -11.56 -0.94 -13.28
CA MET A 176 -12.83 -0.65 -12.62
C MET A 176 -12.98 -1.40 -11.29
N HIS A 177 -12.45 -2.62 -11.18
CA HIS A 177 -12.48 -3.38 -9.92
C HIS A 177 -11.64 -2.74 -8.81
N VAL A 178 -10.53 -2.07 -9.16
CA VAL A 178 -9.61 -1.47 -8.19
C VAL A 178 -9.74 0.05 -8.07
N TYR A 179 -10.53 0.70 -8.94
CA TYR A 179 -10.64 2.15 -9.06
C TYR A 179 -10.92 2.86 -7.73
N GLU A 180 -12.03 2.52 -7.07
CA GLU A 180 -12.45 3.16 -5.81
C GLU A 180 -11.42 2.96 -4.69
N SER A 181 -10.79 1.78 -4.63
CA SER A 181 -9.86 1.46 -3.55
C SER A 181 -8.47 2.08 -3.72
N HIS A 182 -8.10 2.48 -4.94
CA HIS A 182 -6.75 2.95 -5.24
C HIS A 182 -6.70 4.25 -6.03
N PHE A 183 -7.26 4.29 -7.23
CA PHE A 183 -7.13 5.42 -8.15
C PHE A 183 -7.99 6.60 -7.74
N GLU A 184 -9.25 6.37 -7.31
CA GLU A 184 -10.09 7.43 -6.76
C GLU A 184 -9.45 8.04 -5.50
N VAL A 185 -8.81 7.20 -4.68
CA VAL A 185 -8.07 7.65 -3.50
C VAL A 185 -6.93 8.58 -3.89
N SER A 186 -6.15 8.22 -4.91
CA SER A 186 -5.07 9.04 -5.46
C SER A 186 -5.58 10.39 -6.00
N GLU A 187 -6.67 10.38 -6.78
CA GLU A 187 -7.31 11.60 -7.28
C GLU A 187 -7.83 12.48 -6.13
N SER A 188 -8.39 11.87 -5.10
CA SER A 188 -8.87 12.59 -3.91
C SER A 188 -7.73 13.30 -3.18
N LEU A 189 -6.52 12.75 -3.16
CA LEU A 189 -5.34 13.40 -2.59
C LEU A 189 -4.94 14.61 -3.41
N VAL A 190 -4.92 14.49 -4.74
CA VAL A 190 -4.60 15.60 -5.65
C VAL A 190 -5.57 16.75 -5.47
N GLU A 191 -6.87 16.48 -5.51
CA GLU A 191 -7.89 17.50 -5.28
C GLU A 191 -7.80 18.09 -3.86
N SER A 192 -7.72 17.23 -2.84
CA SER A 192 -7.79 17.68 -1.44
C SER A 192 -6.59 18.54 -1.06
N PHE A 193 -5.42 18.30 -1.64
CA PHE A 193 -4.18 19.01 -1.31
C PHE A 193 -3.70 19.94 -2.44
N ASN A 194 -4.51 20.15 -3.47
CA ASN A 194 -4.18 21.00 -4.62
C ASN A 194 -2.81 20.64 -5.23
N LEU A 195 -2.58 19.35 -5.46
CA LEU A 195 -1.38 18.86 -6.15
C LEU A 195 -1.55 19.03 -7.67
N ASN A 196 -0.49 18.80 -8.44
CA ASN A 196 -0.60 18.81 -9.89
C ASN A 196 -1.29 17.52 -10.34
N ASP A 197 -2.18 17.57 -11.34
CA ASP A 197 -2.89 16.39 -11.86
C ASP A 197 -1.95 15.22 -12.16
N ARG A 198 -0.80 15.49 -12.79
CA ARG A 198 0.20 14.44 -13.10
C ARG A 198 0.72 13.67 -11.87
N ASP A 199 0.57 14.21 -10.66
CA ASP A 199 0.96 13.51 -9.44
C ASP A 199 0.10 12.27 -9.18
N VAL A 200 -1.12 12.16 -9.75
CA VAL A 200 -1.95 10.95 -9.62
C VAL A 200 -1.30 9.68 -10.17
N GLY A 201 -0.37 9.79 -11.13
CA GLY A 201 0.39 8.65 -11.67
C GLY A 201 1.49 8.15 -10.73
N LYS A 202 1.76 8.89 -9.64
CA LYS A 202 2.73 8.49 -8.60
C LYS A 202 2.07 7.59 -7.57
N SER A 203 2.89 6.87 -6.80
CA SER A 203 2.38 6.15 -5.63
C SER A 203 1.79 7.13 -4.60
N GLN A 204 0.72 6.71 -3.92
CA GLN A 204 0.10 7.47 -2.82
C GLN A 204 1.13 7.93 -1.78
N GLY A 205 2.10 7.07 -1.45
CA GLY A 205 3.18 7.41 -0.55
C GLY A 205 4.08 8.55 -1.06
N SER A 206 4.38 8.58 -2.36
CA SER A 206 5.15 9.69 -2.95
C SER A 206 4.38 11.00 -2.90
N MET A 207 3.07 10.98 -3.19
CA MET A 207 2.22 12.16 -3.03
C MET A 207 2.19 12.66 -1.59
N ILE A 208 2.12 11.76 -0.62
CA ILE A 208 2.12 12.11 0.81
C ILE A 208 3.46 12.73 1.24
N ASP A 209 4.58 12.22 0.72
CA ASP A 209 5.88 12.87 0.93
C ASP A 209 5.88 14.30 0.37
N LYS A 210 5.30 14.54 -0.83
CA LYS A 210 5.14 15.89 -1.41
C LYS A 210 4.27 16.79 -0.57
N ILE A 211 3.15 16.25 -0.06
CA ILE A 211 2.22 16.98 0.80
C ILE A 211 2.94 17.45 2.06
N LEU A 212 3.83 16.64 2.64
CA LEU A 212 4.46 16.96 3.92
C LEU A 212 5.81 17.67 3.80
N THR A 213 6.51 17.50 2.68
CA THR A 213 7.85 18.05 2.46
C THR A 213 7.82 18.96 1.24
N ASP A 214 8.05 20.26 1.46
CA ASP A 214 8.08 21.22 0.36
C ASP A 214 9.35 21.05 -0.52
N ASN A 215 10.36 20.29 -0.05
CA ASN A 215 11.60 19.99 -0.76
C ASN A 215 12.01 18.51 -0.65
N TYR A 216 11.79 17.75 -1.74
CA TYR A 216 12.16 16.33 -1.91
C TYR A 216 13.67 16.02 -1.79
N THR A 217 14.53 17.05 -1.76
CA THR A 217 15.99 16.89 -1.82
C THR A 217 16.61 16.56 -0.45
N HIS A 218 15.93 16.89 0.65
CA HIS A 218 16.44 16.62 1.98
C HIS A 218 15.99 15.23 2.46
N LYS A 219 16.92 14.28 2.51
CA LYS A 219 16.71 13.01 3.24
C LYS A 219 17.22 13.19 4.67
N PRO A 220 16.37 13.00 5.69
CA PRO A 220 16.84 12.95 7.05
C PRO A 220 17.95 11.90 7.19
N LYS A 221 19.03 12.24 7.90
CA LYS A 221 20.03 11.26 8.29
C LYS A 221 19.53 10.56 9.54
N ASP A 222 19.07 9.33 9.40
CA ASP A 222 18.68 8.48 10.53
C ASP A 222 19.92 7.82 11.14
N ILE A 223 20.61 8.59 11.97
CA ILE A 223 21.85 8.18 12.64
C ILE A 223 21.62 7.73 14.07
N ASP A 224 20.44 7.99 14.62
CA ASP A 224 20.12 7.68 16.01
C ASP A 224 19.86 6.18 16.16
N LYS A 225 20.38 5.59 17.24
CA LYS A 225 19.97 4.25 17.64
C LYS A 225 18.54 4.28 18.18
N PRO A 226 17.75 3.22 17.98
CA PRO A 226 16.43 3.14 18.58
C PRO A 226 16.48 3.32 20.11
N THR A 227 15.46 3.94 20.68
CA THR A 227 15.35 4.22 22.12
C THR A 227 13.95 3.94 22.64
N LEU A 228 13.84 3.63 23.93
CA LEU A 228 12.58 3.48 24.66
C LEU A 228 12.32 4.65 25.62
N ASN A 229 13.11 5.72 25.52
CA ASN A 229 12.88 6.93 26.28
C ASN A 229 11.75 7.73 25.66
N TYR A 230 10.70 7.98 26.44
CA TYR A 230 9.56 8.79 26.02
C TYR A 230 9.03 9.62 27.18
N ASN A 231 8.81 10.91 26.93
CA ASN A 231 8.31 11.86 27.93
C ASN A 231 9.11 11.86 29.27
N GLY A 232 10.43 11.65 29.18
CA GLY A 232 11.32 11.60 30.35
C GLY A 232 11.36 10.26 31.09
N PHE A 233 10.65 9.23 30.61
CA PHE A 233 10.64 7.89 31.20
C PHE A 233 11.37 6.89 30.33
N ASP A 234 12.14 6.00 30.94
CA ASP A 234 12.64 4.78 30.30
C ASP A 234 11.57 3.68 30.38
N LEU A 235 11.07 3.25 29.22
CA LEU A 235 10.01 2.25 29.10
C LEU A 235 10.54 0.82 28.98
N SER A 236 11.86 0.60 29.04
CA SER A 236 12.51 -0.72 28.94
C SER A 236 11.91 -1.77 29.88
N SER A 237 11.67 -1.40 31.14
CA SER A 237 11.13 -2.28 32.18
C SER A 237 9.74 -2.86 31.90
N LEU A 238 8.99 -2.30 30.94
CA LEU A 238 7.65 -2.79 30.61
C LEU A 238 7.67 -4.09 29.80
N PHE A 239 8.76 -4.38 29.10
CA PHE A 239 8.87 -5.47 28.14
C PHE A 239 9.25 -6.83 28.74
N ASP A 240 9.58 -6.90 30.03
CA ASP A 240 10.05 -8.13 30.67
C ASP A 240 11.17 -8.83 29.87
N VAL A 241 12.11 -8.03 29.36
CA VAL A 241 13.30 -8.48 28.63
C VAL A 241 14.54 -8.15 29.42
N ASP A 242 15.56 -9.01 29.33
CA ASP A 242 16.82 -8.84 30.05
C ASP A 242 17.56 -7.57 29.59
N ASN A 243 17.39 -7.17 28.32
CA ASN A 243 17.92 -5.92 27.79
C ASN A 243 17.14 -5.43 26.56
N VAL A 244 17.15 -4.11 26.34
CA VAL A 244 16.51 -3.47 25.17
C VAL A 244 17.19 -3.87 23.86
N GLU A 245 18.50 -4.13 23.88
CA GLU A 245 19.26 -4.53 22.70
C GLU A 245 18.71 -5.83 22.07
N GLU A 246 18.14 -6.73 22.87
CA GLU A 246 17.47 -7.96 22.43
C GLU A 246 16.23 -7.65 21.58
N LEU A 247 15.41 -6.68 22.00
CA LEU A 247 14.28 -6.19 21.20
C LEU A 247 14.74 -5.54 19.89
N LEU A 248 15.91 -4.89 19.90
CA LEU A 248 16.47 -4.19 18.73
C LEU A 248 17.16 -5.13 17.73
N GLN A 249 17.86 -6.17 18.20
CA GLN A 249 18.50 -7.19 17.37
C GLN A 249 17.49 -8.03 16.57
N MET A 250 16.28 -8.23 17.13
CA MET A 250 15.15 -8.86 16.43
C MET A 250 14.72 -8.15 15.13
N LEU A 251 15.22 -6.93 14.90
CA LEU A 251 14.80 -6.04 13.84
C LEU A 251 15.92 -5.74 12.84
N ASP A 252 17.10 -6.28 13.08
CA ASP A 252 18.25 -6.09 12.21
C ASP A 252 18.08 -6.95 10.94
N LYS A 253 18.05 -6.27 9.79
CA LYS A 253 17.76 -6.90 8.51
C LYS A 253 19.03 -7.52 7.96
N GLN A 254 19.12 -8.85 8.00
CA GLN A 254 20.13 -9.54 7.20
C GLN A 254 19.52 -9.99 5.87
N TYR A 255 20.14 -9.56 4.78
CA TYR A 255 19.87 -10.09 3.45
C TYR A 255 20.76 -11.29 3.24
N VAL A 256 20.13 -12.44 3.02
CA VAL A 256 20.81 -13.73 2.90
C VAL A 256 20.32 -14.37 1.63
N ASP A 257 21.24 -14.87 0.82
CA ASP A 257 20.87 -15.56 -0.40
C ASP A 257 20.12 -16.85 -0.06
N ASP A 258 19.02 -17.09 -0.75
CA ASP A 258 18.35 -18.38 -0.71
C ASP A 258 19.14 -19.43 -1.51
N THR A 259 18.69 -20.69 -1.47
CA THR A 259 19.32 -21.80 -2.19
C THR A 259 19.31 -21.62 -3.72
N LYS A 260 18.68 -20.55 -4.24
CA LYS A 260 18.63 -20.19 -5.65
C LYS A 260 19.36 -18.85 -5.93
N GLY A 261 20.14 -18.33 -4.97
CA GLY A 261 20.88 -17.09 -5.13
C GLY A 261 20.05 -15.81 -5.02
N ASN A 262 18.78 -15.89 -4.62
CA ASN A 262 17.95 -14.69 -4.42
C ASN A 262 18.18 -14.13 -3.02
N LYS A 263 18.46 -12.84 -2.92
CA LYS A 263 18.51 -12.14 -1.62
C LYS A 263 17.15 -12.20 -0.93
N ARG A 264 17.07 -12.92 0.18
CA ARG A 264 15.89 -12.97 1.06
C ARG A 264 16.16 -12.26 2.36
N GLN A 265 15.13 -11.58 2.84
CA GLN A 265 15.14 -10.95 4.16
C GLN A 265 14.98 -12.03 5.22
N ARG A 266 15.89 -12.04 6.20
CA ARG A 266 15.82 -12.95 7.36
C ARG A 266 16.01 -12.17 8.65
N TYR A 267 15.43 -12.74 9.71
CA TYR A 267 15.52 -12.28 11.08
C TYR A 267 16.24 -13.37 11.88
N TYR A 268 17.18 -12.96 12.73
CA TYR A 268 18.00 -13.86 13.52
C TYR A 268 17.85 -13.52 15.01
N ASN A 269 17.85 -14.53 15.86
CA ASN A 269 17.97 -14.32 17.31
C ASN A 269 19.46 -14.15 17.70
N ARG A 270 19.69 -13.91 19.00
CA ARG A 270 21.02 -13.69 19.62
C ARG A 270 22.07 -14.76 19.29
N ASN A 271 21.65 -15.99 19.01
CA ASN A 271 22.56 -17.11 18.71
C ASN A 271 22.85 -17.27 17.21
N GLY A 272 22.41 -16.33 16.36
CA GLY A 272 22.47 -16.46 14.91
C GLY A 272 21.54 -17.56 14.38
N GLN A 273 20.58 -18.01 15.19
CA GLN A 273 19.63 -19.05 14.84
C GLN A 273 18.28 -18.42 14.44
N ILE A 274 17.61 -19.05 13.49
CA ILE A 274 16.24 -18.69 13.10
C ILE A 274 15.32 -19.30 14.15
N GLU A 275 14.81 -18.50 15.08
CA GLU A 275 13.91 -19.03 16.10
C GLU A 275 12.48 -19.20 15.56
N LEU A 276 12.06 -20.45 15.45
CA LEU A 276 10.71 -20.87 15.10
C LEU A 276 9.85 -20.86 16.36
N GLN A 277 8.85 -19.99 16.49
CA GLN A 277 7.78 -20.23 17.48
C GLN A 277 6.74 -21.20 16.92
N THR A 278 6.69 -22.39 17.52
CA THR A 278 5.70 -23.45 17.28
C THR A 278 4.32 -23.00 17.76
N ARG A 279 3.26 -23.25 16.97
CA ARG A 279 1.88 -23.31 17.49
C ARG A 279 1.58 -24.78 17.83
N GLU A 280 0.81 -25.01 18.89
CA GLU A 280 0.46 -26.35 19.43
C GLU A 280 -0.20 -27.32 18.42
N ASN A 281 -0.60 -26.90 17.22
CA ASN A 281 -1.46 -27.72 16.33
C ASN A 281 -0.86 -28.08 14.97
N GLY A 282 0.43 -28.44 14.90
CA GLY A 282 0.95 -29.33 13.85
C GLY A 282 0.87 -28.89 12.37
N SER A 283 0.40 -27.69 12.04
CA SER A 283 0.42 -27.19 10.66
C SER A 283 1.86 -26.83 10.25
N LYS A 284 2.36 -27.43 9.16
CA LYS A 284 3.68 -27.18 8.56
C LYS A 284 3.95 -25.68 8.44
N ILE A 285 5.06 -25.22 9.01
CA ILE A 285 5.52 -23.83 9.00
C ILE A 285 6.43 -23.65 7.78
N GLU A 286 6.26 -22.56 7.03
CA GLU A 286 7.29 -22.07 6.11
C GLU A 286 8.55 -21.72 6.94
N PRO A 287 9.70 -22.38 6.73
CA PRO A 287 10.91 -22.03 7.44
C PRO A 287 11.25 -20.56 7.16
N ASN A 288 11.78 -19.83 8.15
CA ASN A 288 12.43 -18.50 8.01
C ASN A 288 11.65 -17.21 8.34
N LYS A 289 10.61 -17.21 9.19
CA LYS A 289 10.03 -15.95 9.72
C LYS A 289 10.00 -15.93 11.25
N PHE A 290 10.94 -15.21 11.85
CA PHE A 290 10.82 -14.78 13.25
C PHE A 290 9.54 -13.95 13.42
N LYS A 291 8.69 -14.31 14.38
CA LYS A 291 7.34 -13.71 14.54
C LYS A 291 7.26 -12.64 15.64
N GLY A 292 8.30 -12.49 16.45
CA GLY A 292 8.29 -11.61 17.63
C GLY A 292 8.61 -12.36 18.92
N TYR A 293 8.68 -11.63 20.01
CA TYR A 293 8.92 -12.13 21.37
C TYR A 293 7.59 -12.21 22.12
N THR A 294 7.30 -13.34 22.76
CA THR A 294 6.00 -13.56 23.42
C THR A 294 6.16 -13.52 24.93
N ILE A 295 5.46 -12.58 25.58
CA ILE A 295 5.43 -12.44 27.04
C ILE A 295 4.08 -12.82 27.61
N ASN A 296 4.04 -13.29 28.85
CA ASN A 296 2.80 -13.44 29.62
C ASN A 296 2.64 -12.23 30.53
N LYS A 297 1.61 -11.42 30.29
CA LYS A 297 1.31 -10.23 31.09
C LYS A 297 -0.09 -10.37 31.66
N HIS A 298 -0.22 -10.51 32.98
CA HIS A 298 -1.51 -10.60 33.68
C HIS A 298 -2.48 -11.66 33.11
N GLY A 299 -1.95 -12.80 32.66
CA GLY A 299 -2.77 -13.93 32.17
C GLY A 299 -3.11 -13.90 30.69
N ILE A 300 -2.54 -12.97 29.91
CA ILE A 300 -2.60 -12.97 28.45
C ILE A 300 -1.19 -13.08 27.84
N HIS A 301 -1.05 -13.94 26.83
CA HIS A 301 0.16 -14.02 26.02
C HIS A 301 0.15 -12.97 24.92
N ILE A 302 1.17 -12.12 24.90
CA ILE A 302 1.31 -10.98 23.98
C ILE A 302 2.60 -11.14 23.20
N THR A 303 2.51 -11.19 21.88
CA THR A 303 3.66 -11.18 20.97
C THR A 303 4.02 -9.74 20.59
N ILE A 304 5.23 -9.33 20.95
CA ILE A 304 5.89 -8.07 20.60
C ILE A 304 6.67 -8.26 19.31
N SER A 305 6.40 -7.44 18.30
CA SER A 305 6.99 -7.59 16.97
C SER A 305 7.21 -6.24 16.29
N LYS A 306 7.88 -6.25 15.12
CA LYS A 306 8.02 -5.06 14.29
C LYS A 306 6.68 -4.40 13.95
N GLY A 307 5.63 -5.22 13.76
CA GLY A 307 4.31 -4.76 13.36
C GLY A 307 3.43 -4.26 14.51
N GLY A 308 3.90 -4.36 15.76
CA GLY A 308 3.11 -4.04 16.95
C GLY A 308 2.87 -5.25 17.87
N ALA A 309 2.18 -5.00 18.97
CA ALA A 309 1.86 -5.98 20.00
C ALA A 309 0.54 -6.68 19.67
N HIS A 310 0.53 -8.00 19.82
CA HIS A 310 -0.65 -8.81 19.50
C HIS A 310 -0.85 -9.91 20.54
N GLY A 311 -2.01 -9.92 21.20
CA GLY A 311 -2.43 -10.98 22.11
C GLY A 311 -3.91 -11.24 21.94
N CYS A 312 -4.36 -12.50 21.97
CA CYS A 312 -5.78 -12.82 21.81
C CYS A 312 -6.12 -14.13 22.49
N ILE A 313 -7.11 -14.11 23.37
CA ILE A 313 -7.76 -15.30 23.90
C ILE A 313 -8.99 -15.53 23.04
N LYS A 314 -8.98 -16.60 22.25
CA LYS A 314 -10.09 -16.93 21.34
C LYS A 314 -11.34 -17.24 22.15
N GLY A 315 -12.47 -16.66 21.78
CA GLY A 315 -13.72 -16.90 22.48
C GLY A 315 -14.86 -15.97 22.07
N ILE A 316 -16.01 -16.18 22.70
CA ILE A 316 -17.16 -15.29 22.62
C ILE A 316 -17.39 -14.71 24.01
N TYR A 317 -17.34 -13.39 24.09
CA TYR A 317 -17.39 -12.64 25.33
C TYR A 317 -18.61 -11.72 25.33
N LYS A 318 -19.18 -11.48 26.51
CA LYS A 318 -20.27 -10.54 26.73
C LYS A 318 -19.74 -9.33 27.51
N ASP A 319 -20.42 -8.19 27.36
CA ASP A 319 -20.17 -6.97 28.13
C ASP A 319 -18.68 -6.56 28.06
N VAL A 320 -18.21 -6.34 26.83
CA VAL A 320 -16.80 -6.10 26.52
C VAL A 320 -16.54 -4.60 26.38
N THR A 321 -15.52 -4.12 27.07
CA THR A 321 -15.01 -2.75 26.92
C THR A 321 -13.76 -2.76 26.05
N GLU A 322 -13.77 -1.99 24.96
CA GLU A 322 -12.59 -1.68 24.16
C GLU A 322 -12.03 -0.33 24.63
N LEU A 323 -10.73 -0.31 24.94
CA LEU A 323 -9.97 0.90 25.18
C LEU A 323 -8.96 1.06 24.03
N ASP A 324 -9.20 2.04 23.16
CA ASP A 324 -8.41 2.27 21.95
C ASP A 324 -7.69 3.61 22.03
N ILE A 325 -6.42 3.66 21.62
CA ILE A 325 -5.63 4.87 21.60
C ILE A 325 -5.93 5.64 20.32
N ALA A 326 -6.56 6.81 20.47
CA ALA A 326 -6.95 7.64 19.35
C ALA A 326 -5.73 8.06 18.52
N SER A 327 -5.61 7.48 17.32
CA SER A 327 -4.55 7.82 16.36
C SER A 327 -3.13 7.68 16.97
N MET A 328 -2.86 6.54 17.63
CA MET A 328 -1.62 6.30 18.39
C MET A 328 -0.34 6.77 17.70
N TYR A 329 -0.05 6.25 16.49
CA TYR A 329 1.19 6.60 15.79
C TYR A 329 1.26 8.07 15.36
N PRO A 330 0.20 8.67 14.77
CA PRO A 330 0.17 10.12 14.56
C PRO A 330 0.49 10.93 15.83
N SER A 331 -0.12 10.59 16.96
CA SER A 331 0.10 11.30 18.23
C SER A 331 1.53 11.14 18.74
N LEU A 332 2.09 9.93 18.72
CA LEU A 332 3.48 9.67 19.09
C LEU A 332 4.48 10.43 18.19
N ILE A 333 4.26 10.42 16.87
CA ILE A 333 5.08 11.15 15.89
C ILE A 333 5.10 12.65 16.20
N ILE A 334 3.94 13.23 16.51
CA ILE A 334 3.77 14.65 16.81
C ILE A 334 4.42 15.01 18.15
N ASN A 335 4.12 14.25 19.21
CA ASN A 335 4.64 14.48 20.54
C ASN A 335 6.18 14.39 20.58
N SER A 336 6.78 13.53 19.76
CA SER A 336 8.25 13.37 19.68
C SER A 336 8.93 14.27 18.64
N ASN A 337 8.20 15.17 17.98
CA ASN A 337 8.69 15.95 16.85
C ASN A 337 9.48 15.10 15.82
N ALA A 338 8.94 13.92 15.50
CA ALA A 338 9.73 12.89 14.83
C ALA A 338 10.08 13.27 13.39
N LEU A 339 9.22 14.01 12.69
CA LEU A 339 9.40 14.42 11.30
C LEU A 339 10.18 15.74 11.14
N GLY A 340 10.71 16.31 12.22
CA GLY A 340 11.38 17.61 12.19
C GLY A 340 10.43 18.72 11.71
N THR A 341 10.85 19.48 10.70
CA THR A 341 10.05 20.61 10.17
C THR A 341 8.69 20.19 9.65
N ALA A 342 8.56 18.96 9.13
CA ALA A 342 7.28 18.44 8.62
C ALA A 342 6.27 18.10 9.74
N THR A 343 6.71 18.00 11.00
CA THR A 343 5.82 17.69 12.13
C THR A 343 4.71 18.73 12.28
N GLN A 344 5.02 20.02 12.06
CA GLN A 344 4.02 21.08 12.20
C GLN A 344 2.88 20.93 11.18
N LYS A 345 3.22 20.68 9.90
CA LYS A 345 2.24 20.45 8.82
C LYS A 345 1.45 19.18 9.07
N TYR A 346 2.11 18.13 9.56
CA TYR A 346 1.49 16.87 9.96
C TYR A 346 0.48 17.05 11.11
N ASN A 347 0.82 17.88 12.10
CA ASN A 347 -0.10 18.22 13.20
C ASN A 347 -1.29 19.06 12.72
N ALA A 348 -1.07 20.05 11.84
CA ALA A 348 -2.16 20.83 11.25
C ALA A 348 -3.19 19.93 10.51
N ILE A 349 -2.69 18.94 9.76
CA ILE A 349 -3.53 17.92 9.10
C ILE A 349 -4.35 17.11 10.12
N ARG A 350 -3.75 16.76 11.27
CA ARG A 350 -4.46 16.06 12.36
C ARG A 350 -5.58 16.93 12.93
N GLU A 351 -5.30 18.19 13.27
CA GLU A 351 -6.28 19.10 13.87
C GLU A 351 -7.44 19.42 12.92
N GLU A 352 -7.13 19.66 11.64
CA GLU A 352 -8.15 19.82 10.60
C GLU A 352 -9.05 18.58 10.54
N ARG A 353 -8.44 17.39 10.51
CA ARG A 353 -9.20 16.14 10.46
C ARG A 353 -10.11 15.95 11.67
N LEU A 354 -9.62 16.24 12.87
CA LEU A 354 -10.42 16.14 14.11
C LEU A 354 -11.62 17.09 14.06
N THR A 355 -11.40 18.31 13.58
CA THR A 355 -12.47 19.31 13.38
C THR A 355 -13.53 18.82 12.38
N LEU A 356 -13.11 18.27 11.24
CA LEU A 356 -14.02 17.74 10.23
C LEU A 356 -14.79 16.51 10.72
N LYS A 357 -14.12 15.58 11.43
CA LYS A 357 -14.73 14.39 12.03
C LYS A 357 -15.79 14.79 13.07
N HIS A 358 -15.46 15.73 13.96
CA HIS A 358 -16.37 16.18 15.02
C HIS A 358 -17.62 16.84 14.44
N ASN A 359 -17.44 17.74 13.48
CA ASN A 359 -18.54 18.49 12.87
C ASN A 359 -19.27 17.72 11.75
N LYS A 360 -18.79 16.52 11.37
CA LYS A 360 -19.29 15.72 10.25
C LYS A 360 -19.31 16.49 8.92
N LEU A 361 -18.25 17.27 8.67
CA LEU A 361 -18.09 18.11 7.48
C LEU A 361 -17.09 17.51 6.49
N ASN A 362 -17.29 17.80 5.20
CA ASN A 362 -16.40 17.47 4.09
C ASN A 362 -15.78 16.04 4.19
N PRO A 363 -16.60 14.98 4.05
CA PRO A 363 -16.15 13.61 4.25
C PRO A 363 -15.03 13.18 3.28
N LYS A 364 -14.95 13.78 2.07
CA LYS A 364 -13.87 13.52 1.12
C LYS A 364 -12.52 14.03 1.68
N ARG A 365 -12.49 15.27 2.18
CA ARG A 365 -11.30 15.86 2.82
C ARG A 365 -10.91 15.12 4.09
N GLU A 366 -11.86 14.76 4.96
CA GLU A 366 -11.57 13.99 6.18
C GLU A 366 -10.87 12.66 5.87
N LYS A 367 -11.37 11.92 4.87
CA LYS A 367 -10.75 10.65 4.43
C LYS A 367 -9.35 10.86 3.87
N ALA A 368 -9.14 11.90 3.06
CA ALA A 368 -7.82 12.23 2.51
C ALA A 368 -6.81 12.58 3.62
N LEU A 369 -7.22 13.40 4.59
CA LEU A 369 -6.40 13.72 5.77
C LEU A 369 -6.07 12.45 6.57
N LYS A 370 -7.07 11.57 6.79
CA LYS A 370 -6.86 10.29 7.49
C LYS A 370 -5.83 9.41 6.78
N LEU A 371 -5.88 9.35 5.45
CA LEU A 371 -4.93 8.59 4.66
C LEU A 371 -3.51 9.11 4.81
N VAL A 372 -3.33 10.44 4.79
CA VAL A 372 -2.02 11.06 5.07
C VAL A 372 -1.49 10.60 6.42
N LEU A 373 -2.28 10.76 7.48
CA LEU A 373 -1.90 10.39 8.85
C LEU A 373 -1.50 8.90 8.96
N ASN A 374 -2.31 8.01 8.39
CA ASN A 374 -2.07 6.57 8.51
C ASN A 374 -0.86 6.09 7.70
N THR A 375 -0.55 6.76 6.58
CA THR A 375 0.53 6.31 5.67
C THR A 375 1.92 6.73 6.14
N VAL A 376 2.05 7.82 6.90
CA VAL A 376 3.35 8.40 7.30
C VAL A 376 4.25 7.40 8.01
N SER A 377 3.72 6.58 8.91
CA SER A 377 4.52 5.57 9.62
C SER A 377 5.21 4.58 8.67
N GLY A 378 4.55 4.22 7.56
CA GLY A 378 5.12 3.39 6.50
C GLY A 378 6.14 4.16 5.64
N ARG A 379 5.90 5.46 5.42
CA ARG A 379 6.87 6.34 4.73
C ARG A 379 8.16 6.51 5.51
N MET A 380 8.11 6.49 6.84
CA MET A 380 9.30 6.55 7.69
C MET A 380 10.21 5.31 7.55
N ASP A 381 9.66 4.16 7.15
CA ASP A 381 10.42 2.93 6.86
C ASP A 381 10.89 2.81 5.40
N ALA A 382 10.32 3.61 4.50
CA ALA A 382 10.54 3.46 3.07
C ALA A 382 11.85 4.15 2.65
N LYS A 383 12.88 3.39 2.27
CA LYS A 383 14.26 3.87 1.95
C LYS A 383 14.33 5.05 0.97
N PHE A 384 13.37 5.14 0.06
CA PHE A 384 13.32 6.20 -0.97
C PHE A 384 12.40 7.37 -0.61
N SER A 385 11.76 7.32 0.55
CA SER A 385 10.89 8.38 1.07
C SER A 385 11.69 9.60 1.51
N ALA A 386 11.10 10.80 1.34
CA ALA A 386 11.63 12.02 1.95
C ALA A 386 11.47 12.03 3.48
N LEU A 387 10.64 11.15 4.03
CA LEU A 387 10.38 10.99 5.46
C LEU A 387 11.18 9.84 6.09
N TYR A 388 12.16 9.26 5.41
CA TYR A 388 12.86 8.04 5.85
C TYR A 388 13.66 8.25 7.15
N ILE A 389 13.15 7.69 8.26
CA ILE A 389 13.74 7.67 9.61
C ILE A 389 13.37 6.36 10.34
N PRO A 390 13.81 5.18 9.84
CA PRO A 390 13.36 3.88 10.31
C PRO A 390 13.68 3.57 11.77
N ASN A 391 14.81 4.00 12.32
CA ASN A 391 15.19 3.78 13.73
C ASN A 391 14.31 4.59 14.67
N LYS A 392 14.00 5.84 14.29
CA LYS A 392 13.05 6.66 15.02
C LYS A 392 11.64 6.09 14.96
N MET A 393 11.18 5.66 13.78
CA MET A 393 9.88 4.98 13.67
C MET A 393 9.83 3.70 14.48
N LEU A 394 10.91 2.92 14.48
CA LEU A 394 11.00 1.73 15.29
C LEU A 394 10.88 2.04 16.79
N SER A 395 11.57 3.08 17.26
CA SER A 395 11.44 3.57 18.63
C SER A 395 9.98 3.86 18.97
N LEU A 396 9.28 4.60 18.10
CA LEU A 396 7.86 4.92 18.30
C LEU A 396 6.96 3.67 18.28
N ARG A 397 7.29 2.64 17.48
CA ARG A 397 6.56 1.36 17.50
C ARG A 397 6.74 0.60 18.79
N LEU A 398 7.96 0.56 19.32
CA LEU A 398 8.20 -0.07 20.62
C LEU A 398 7.57 0.75 21.74
N ILE A 399 7.70 2.08 21.73
CA ILE A 399 7.00 2.95 22.69
C ILE A 399 5.49 2.68 22.68
N GLY A 400 4.85 2.62 21.51
CA GLY A 400 3.42 2.28 21.41
C GLY A 400 3.09 0.90 22.00
N GLN A 401 3.95 -0.09 21.79
CA GLN A 401 3.80 -1.42 22.41
C GLN A 401 3.96 -1.37 23.93
N ALA A 402 4.90 -0.57 24.45
CA ALA A 402 5.09 -0.36 25.87
C ALA A 402 3.85 0.28 26.52
N VAL A 403 3.23 1.27 25.85
CA VAL A 403 1.96 1.88 26.27
C VAL A 403 0.87 0.82 26.40
N LEU A 404 0.73 -0.09 25.42
CA LEU A 404 -0.24 -1.17 25.49
C LEU A 404 0.03 -2.11 26.67
N LEU A 405 1.28 -2.48 26.93
CA LEU A 405 1.64 -3.29 28.11
C LEU A 405 1.30 -2.57 29.42
N LYS A 406 1.47 -1.26 29.47
CA LYS A 406 1.07 -0.44 30.62
C LYS A 406 -0.44 -0.38 30.76
N MET A 407 -1.19 -0.26 29.67
CA MET A 407 -2.65 -0.32 29.67
C MET A 407 -3.17 -1.64 30.22
N VAL A 408 -2.55 -2.77 29.84
CA VAL A 408 -2.90 -4.10 30.40
C VAL A 408 -2.72 -4.13 31.91
N GLU A 409 -1.59 -3.62 32.42
CA GLU A 409 -1.32 -3.53 33.86
C GLU A 409 -2.36 -2.65 34.58
N LEU A 410 -2.63 -1.45 34.04
CA LEU A 410 -3.58 -0.50 34.63
C LEU A 410 -5.01 -1.03 34.64
N ALA A 411 -5.48 -1.60 33.53
CA ALA A 411 -6.81 -2.18 33.45
C ALA A 411 -6.98 -3.37 34.42
N THR A 412 -5.98 -4.24 34.51
CA THR A 412 -6.01 -5.37 35.45
C THR A 412 -6.06 -4.90 36.91
N LYS A 413 -5.34 -3.83 37.25
CA LYS A 413 -5.40 -3.20 38.59
C LYS A 413 -6.79 -2.66 38.94
N GLN A 414 -7.59 -2.26 37.95
CA GLN A 414 -8.98 -1.85 38.14
C GLN A 414 -9.96 -3.04 38.19
N GLY A 415 -9.48 -4.28 38.08
CA GLY A 415 -10.30 -5.49 38.11
C GLY A 415 -10.73 -6.02 36.74
N ALA A 416 -10.24 -5.44 35.65
CA ALA A 416 -10.50 -5.95 34.31
C ALA A 416 -9.73 -7.26 34.03
N LYS A 417 -10.29 -8.11 33.19
CA LYS A 417 -9.55 -9.19 32.53
C LYS A 417 -9.35 -8.83 31.06
N VAL A 418 -8.10 -8.66 30.65
CA VAL A 418 -7.76 -8.39 29.24
C VAL A 418 -7.85 -9.68 28.42
N ILE A 419 -8.60 -9.64 27.32
CA ILE A 419 -8.83 -10.79 26.42
C ILE A 419 -8.20 -10.60 25.04
N SER A 420 -7.89 -9.36 24.65
CA SER A 420 -7.17 -9.07 23.40
C SER A 420 -6.34 -7.80 23.55
N VAL A 421 -5.19 -7.78 22.86
CA VAL A 421 -4.32 -6.63 22.66
C VAL A 421 -4.08 -6.52 21.16
N ASN A 422 -4.53 -5.44 20.54
CA ASN A 422 -4.26 -5.09 19.14
C ASN A 422 -3.16 -4.02 19.07
N THR A 423 -2.86 -3.55 17.86
CA THR A 423 -1.80 -2.57 17.59
C THR A 423 -1.95 -1.24 18.31
N ASP A 424 -3.17 -0.91 18.72
CA ASP A 424 -3.61 0.41 19.17
C ASP A 424 -4.60 0.36 20.35
N GLY A 425 -4.96 -0.82 20.85
CA GLY A 425 -5.92 -0.93 21.94
C GLY A 425 -5.93 -2.26 22.69
N ILE A 426 -6.84 -2.36 23.66
CA ILE A 426 -7.11 -3.57 24.43
C ILE A 426 -8.61 -3.84 24.55
N TYR A 427 -8.97 -5.11 24.62
CA TYR A 427 -10.31 -5.57 24.93
C TYR A 427 -10.33 -6.17 26.32
N CYS A 428 -11.29 -5.71 27.12
CA CYS A 428 -11.43 -6.04 28.52
C CYS A 428 -12.82 -6.61 28.81
N ILE A 429 -12.88 -7.55 29.74
CA ILE A 429 -14.13 -8.03 30.34
C ILE A 429 -14.08 -7.85 31.86
N GLY A 430 -15.24 -7.87 32.49
CA GLY A 430 -15.41 -7.64 33.93
C GLY A 430 -15.95 -6.25 34.22
N GLN A 431 -16.37 -6.03 35.47
CA GLN A 431 -16.83 -4.74 35.93
C GLN A 431 -15.64 -3.94 36.46
N PHE A 432 -15.24 -2.89 35.75
CA PHE A 432 -14.15 -2.00 36.13
C PHE A 432 -14.43 -0.57 35.65
N ASP A 433 -13.78 0.41 36.28
CA ASP A 433 -13.77 1.80 35.82
C ASP A 433 -12.58 2.01 34.87
N ALA A 434 -12.87 2.43 33.64
CA ALA A 434 -11.85 2.73 32.64
C ALA A 434 -11.18 4.11 32.87
N LYS A 435 -11.84 5.03 33.57
CA LYS A 435 -11.38 6.41 33.74
C LYS A 435 -9.97 6.51 34.34
N PRO A 436 -9.58 5.75 35.39
CA PRO A 436 -8.22 5.77 35.89
C PRO A 436 -7.17 5.32 34.87
N VAL A 437 -7.52 4.39 33.97
CA VAL A 437 -6.63 3.93 32.90
C VAL A 437 -6.44 5.05 31.87
N ILE A 438 -7.54 5.69 31.45
CA ILE A 438 -7.54 6.80 30.49
C ILE A 438 -6.71 7.97 31.03
N ASP A 439 -7.00 8.42 32.25
CA ASP A 439 -6.34 9.57 32.87
C ASP A 439 -4.84 9.32 33.05
N GLU A 440 -4.44 8.12 33.47
CA GLU A 440 -3.04 7.77 33.68
C GLU A 440 -2.26 7.64 32.37
N VAL A 441 -2.86 7.08 31.31
CA VAL A 441 -2.22 7.03 29.99
C VAL A 441 -2.06 8.43 29.42
N LYS A 442 -3.06 9.32 29.58
CA LYS A 442 -2.94 10.73 29.20
C LYS A 442 -1.82 11.42 29.96
N ARG A 443 -1.73 11.20 31.27
CA ARG A 443 -0.69 11.79 32.13
C ARG A 443 0.72 11.32 31.78
N LEU A 444 0.90 10.01 31.57
CA LEU A 444 2.22 9.42 31.31
C LEU A 444 2.70 9.65 29.88
N PHE A 445 1.80 9.55 28.90
CA PHE A 445 2.17 9.45 27.50
C PHE A 445 1.60 10.55 26.61
N ASN A 446 0.76 11.44 27.15
CA ASN A 446 0.04 12.45 26.37
C ASN A 446 -0.71 11.84 25.18
N LEU A 447 -1.38 10.70 25.43
CA LEU A 447 -2.21 9.98 24.47
C LEU A 447 -3.66 9.96 24.95
N ASP A 448 -4.59 10.17 24.04
CA ASP A 448 -6.03 10.12 24.31
C ASP A 448 -6.57 8.71 24.03
N LEU A 449 -7.42 8.22 24.93
CA LEU A 449 -8.09 6.92 24.80
C LEU A 449 -9.58 7.13 24.53
N GLU A 450 -10.11 6.37 23.59
CA GLU A 450 -11.54 6.22 23.33
C GLU A 450 -12.03 4.94 24.03
N GLU A 451 -13.17 5.02 24.73
CA GLU A 451 -13.85 3.87 25.33
C GLU A 451 -15.08 3.50 24.49
N ASP A 452 -15.13 2.26 24.02
CA ASP A 452 -16.28 1.68 23.33
C ASP A 452 -16.81 0.46 24.10
N LYS A 453 -18.14 0.34 24.19
CA LYS A 453 -18.80 -0.80 24.85
C LYS A 453 -19.54 -1.68 23.84
N TYR A 454 -19.38 -2.99 24.02
CA TYR A 454 -19.98 -4.00 23.18
C TYR A 454 -20.71 -5.05 24.01
N LYS A 455 -21.96 -5.31 23.62
CA LYS A 455 -22.78 -6.37 24.20
C LYS A 455 -22.17 -7.75 24.01
N ARG A 456 -21.58 -8.00 22.83
CA ARG A 456 -20.93 -9.29 22.53
C ARG A 456 -19.80 -9.13 21.54
N VAL A 457 -18.70 -9.82 21.79
CA VAL A 457 -17.52 -9.83 20.90
C VAL A 457 -17.10 -11.28 20.68
N ALA A 458 -17.08 -11.71 19.43
CA ALA A 458 -16.52 -13.00 19.02
C ALA A 458 -15.12 -12.77 18.42
N LEU A 459 -14.09 -13.30 19.08
CA LEU A 459 -12.68 -13.16 18.69
C LEU A 459 -12.15 -14.49 18.18
N ALA A 460 -11.68 -14.51 16.92
CA ALA A 460 -10.91 -15.61 16.37
C ALA A 460 -9.40 -15.34 16.45
N THR A 461 -9.00 -14.12 16.12
CA THR A 461 -7.65 -13.56 16.31
C THR A 461 -7.77 -12.05 16.55
N THR A 462 -6.66 -11.35 16.80
CA THR A 462 -6.62 -9.87 16.86
C THR A 462 -7.20 -9.20 15.62
N ASN A 463 -7.15 -9.86 14.45
CA ASN A 463 -7.57 -9.30 13.15
C ASN A 463 -8.92 -9.83 12.67
N TYR A 464 -9.50 -10.82 13.34
CA TYR A 464 -10.77 -11.45 12.94
C TYR A 464 -11.72 -11.43 14.13
N ALA A 465 -12.66 -10.48 14.08
CA ALA A 465 -13.61 -10.25 15.14
C ALA A 465 -15.00 -9.88 14.60
N VAL A 466 -16.04 -10.26 15.33
CA VAL A 466 -17.42 -9.79 15.15
C VAL A 466 -17.84 -9.09 16.44
N LEU A 467 -18.18 -7.81 16.34
CA LEU A 467 -18.49 -6.93 17.45
C LEU A 467 -19.95 -6.52 17.36
N GLN A 468 -20.73 -6.84 18.39
CA GLN A 468 -22.11 -6.39 18.53
C GLN A 468 -22.15 -5.24 19.53
N THR A 469 -22.56 -4.06 19.08
CA THR A 469 -22.76 -2.87 19.92
C THR A 469 -24.04 -3.00 20.75
N GLU A 470 -24.20 -2.14 21.76
CA GLU A 470 -25.35 -2.15 22.66
C GLU A 470 -26.70 -1.93 21.95
N ASP A 471 -26.71 -1.13 20.89
CA ASP A 471 -27.87 -0.87 20.02
C ASP A 471 -28.18 -2.01 19.03
N GLY A 472 -27.40 -3.09 19.06
CA GLY A 472 -27.60 -4.28 18.24
C GLY A 472 -26.89 -4.27 16.88
N ASN A 473 -26.21 -3.17 16.51
CA ASN A 473 -25.42 -3.12 15.28
C ASN A 473 -24.23 -4.09 15.33
N VAL A 474 -23.89 -4.67 14.17
CA VAL A 474 -22.80 -5.66 14.05
C VAL A 474 -21.68 -5.10 13.17
N LYS A 475 -20.49 -4.95 13.76
CA LYS A 475 -19.25 -4.60 13.06
C LYS A 475 -18.42 -5.86 12.83
N ARG A 476 -17.87 -6.04 11.63
CA ARG A 476 -16.95 -7.14 11.29
C ARG A 476 -15.54 -6.61 11.04
N ARG A 477 -14.52 -7.28 11.56
CA ARG A 477 -13.09 -6.97 11.36
C ARG A 477 -12.39 -8.05 10.53
N GLY A 478 -11.36 -7.65 9.78
CA GLY A 478 -10.64 -8.51 8.83
C GLY A 478 -11.46 -8.85 7.58
N ASN A 479 -11.16 -9.97 6.94
CA ASN A 479 -11.87 -10.43 5.73
C ASN A 479 -13.34 -10.81 5.98
N LEU A 480 -13.77 -10.83 7.23
CA LEU A 480 -15.19 -11.00 7.59
C LEU A 480 -16.06 -9.82 7.11
N LYS A 481 -15.46 -8.66 6.76
CA LYS A 481 -16.21 -7.52 6.21
C LYS A 481 -16.92 -7.82 4.88
N ASN A 482 -16.48 -8.86 4.18
CA ASN A 482 -17.05 -9.27 2.89
C ASN A 482 -18.26 -10.21 3.05
N PHE A 483 -18.68 -10.49 4.30
CA PHE A 483 -19.81 -11.31 4.69
C PHE A 483 -20.73 -10.52 5.65
#